data_AF-A0A957NK81-F1
#
_entry.id   AF-A0A957NK81-F1
#
_cell.length_a   1.000
_cell.length_b   1.000
_cell.length_c   1.000
_cell.angle_alpha   90.00
_cell.angle_beta   90.00
_cell.angle_gamma   90.00
#
_symmetry.space_group_name_H-M   'P 1'
#
loop_
_entity.id
_entity.type
_entity.pdbx_description
1 polymer ?
#
loop_
_entity_poly.entity_id
_entity_poly.type
_entity_poly.pdbx_seq_one_letter_code
_entity_poly.pdbx_strand_id
1 'polypeptide(L)' 'MLPELTLNLIIATVTVVALILYAVLAGTDFGGGMWDLLAFGPRARQQREAIADAIGPVWEANHVWLILVIVLLFT' A
#
# COMPACT_ATOMS: atom_id res chain seq x y z
N MET A 1 -14.39 -15.31 -28.45
CA MET A 1 -13.33 -16.07 -27.74
C MET A 1 -12.05 -15.23 -27.57
N LEU A 2 -11.44 -14.69 -28.63
CA LEU A 2 -10.28 -13.80 -28.51
C LEU A 2 -10.54 -12.50 -27.70
N PRO A 3 -11.69 -11.80 -27.83
CA PRO A 3 -11.93 -10.56 -27.09
C PRO A 3 -12.02 -10.78 -25.57
N GLU A 4 -12.69 -11.86 -25.16
CA GLU A 4 -12.81 -12.28 -23.75
C GLU A 4 -11.43 -12.59 -23.15
N LEU A 5 -10.58 -13.29 -23.89
CA LEU A 5 -9.21 -13.58 -23.43
C LEU A 5 -8.39 -12.29 -23.26
N THR A 6 -8.49 -11.36 -24.20
CA THR A 6 -7.81 -10.06 -24.10
C THR A 6 -8.29 -9.27 -22.89
N LEU A 7 -9.60 -9.20 -22.64
CA LEU A 7 -10.16 -8.52 -21.48
C LEU A 7 -9.68 -9.15 -20.17
N ASN A 8 -9.73 -10.49 -20.06
CA ASN A 8 -9.27 -11.23 -18.90
C ASN A 8 -7.78 -10.97 -18.60
N LEU A 9 -6.94 -10.93 -19.64
CA LEU A 9 -5.52 -10.63 -19.49
C LEU A 9 -5.27 -9.18 -19.06
N ILE A 10 -6.05 -8.22 -19.54
CA ILE A 10 -5.97 -6.82 -19.10
C ILE A 10 -6.30 -6.72 -17.61
N ILE A 11 -7.43 -7.31 -17.19
CA ILE A 11 -7.86 -7.31 -15.79
C ILE A 11 -6.78 -7.97 -14.92
N ALA A 12 -6.29 -9.16 -15.30
CA ALA A 12 -5.24 -9.85 -14.56
C ALA A 12 -3.96 -9.00 -14.44
N THR A 13 -3.56 -8.33 -15.52
CA THR A 13 -2.38 -7.46 -15.53
C THR A 13 -2.57 -6.27 -14.60
N VAL A 14 -3.72 -5.58 -14.66
CA VAL A 14 -4.03 -4.45 -13.78
C VAL A 14 -4.04 -4.89 -12.32
N THR A 15 -4.65 -6.02 -12.01
CA THR A 15 -4.67 -6.57 -10.64
C THR A 15 -3.27 -6.87 -10.12
N VAL A 16 -2.41 -7.50 -10.94
CA VAL A 16 -1.02 -7.78 -10.55
C VAL A 16 -0.21 -6.49 -10.36
N VAL A 17 -0.37 -5.51 -11.24
CA VAL A 17 0.29 -4.20 -11.11
C VAL A 17 -0.16 -3.49 -9.83
N ALA A 18 -1.46 -3.48 -9.54
CA ALA A 18 -2.00 -2.90 -8.31
C ALA A 18 -1.46 -3.61 -7.06
N LEU A 19 -1.35 -4.94 -7.06
CA LEU A 19 -0.73 -5.70 -5.98
C LEU A 19 0.75 -5.37 -5.80
N ILE A 20 1.51 -5.21 -6.88
CA ILE A 20 2.93 -4.81 -6.82
C ILE A 20 3.05 -3.41 -6.23
N LEU A 21 2.25 -2.46 -6.70
CA LEU A 21 2.24 -1.09 -6.18
C LEU A 21 1.90 -1.08 -4.68
N TYR A 22 0.87 -1.82 -4.28
CA TYR A 22 0.54 -2.00 -2.87
C TYR A 22 1.71 -2.56 -2.07
N ALA A 23 2.33 -3.66 -2.52
CA ALA A 23 3.42 -4.30 -1.80
C ALA A 23 4.66 -3.42 -1.66
N VAL A 24 5.01 -2.65 -2.70
CA VAL A 24 6.16 -1.74 -2.70
C VAL A 24 5.91 -0.54 -1.78
N LEU A 25 4.74 0.09 -1.89
CA LEU A 25 4.39 1.26 -1.08
C LEU A 25 4.12 0.90 0.38
N ALA A 26 3.58 -0.29 0.65
CA ALA A 26 3.38 -0.81 2.00
C ALA A 26 4.68 -0.96 2.80
N GLY A 27 5.84 -0.99 2.15
CA GLY A 27 7.14 -0.97 2.83
C GLY A 27 7.33 0.28 3.71
N THR A 28 6.82 1.43 3.27
CA THR A 28 6.86 2.68 4.04
C THR A 28 5.89 2.64 5.22
N ASP A 29 4.71 2.06 5.03
CA ASP A 29 3.68 1.95 6.06
C ASP A 29 4.11 1.00 7.20
N PHE A 30 4.50 -0.22 6.84
CA PHE A 30 4.95 -1.23 7.81
C PHE A 30 6.31 -0.89 8.41
N GLY A 31 7.24 -0.37 7.60
CA GLY A 31 8.54 0.05 8.07
C GLY A 31 8.42 1.21 9.04
N GLY A 32 7.66 2.23 8.69
CA GLY A 32 7.41 3.38 9.55
C GLY A 32 6.65 3.01 10.83
N GLY A 33 5.65 2.11 10.76
CA GLY A 33 5.01 1.54 11.95
C GLY A 33 5.99 0.76 12.85
N MET A 34 6.96 0.04 12.28
CA MET A 34 8.03 -0.60 13.06
C MET A 34 8.90 0.44 13.77
N TRP A 35 9.29 1.52 13.09
CA TRP A 35 10.06 2.61 13.70
C TRP A 35 9.27 3.32 14.81
N ASP A 36 7.95 3.46 14.66
CA ASP A 36 7.07 4.04 15.69
C ASP A 36 7.03 3.18 16.96
N LEU A 37 6.88 1.85 16.79
CA LEU A 37 6.91 0.87 17.89
C LEU A 37 8.27 0.84 18.58
N LEU A 38 9.35 1.00 17.82
CA LEU A 38 10.73 1.05 18.32
C LEU A 38 11.14 2.43 18.81
N ALA A 39 10.28 3.45 18.78
CA ALA A 39 10.59 4.75 19.34
C ALA A 39 10.54 4.69 20.89
N PHE A 40 11.70 4.82 21.54
CA PHE A 40 11.87 4.78 23.00
C PHE A 40 12.80 5.89 23.53
N GLY A 41 12.71 6.13 24.85
CA GLY A 41 13.52 7.13 25.55
C GLY A 41 12.99 8.56 25.43
N PRO A 42 13.79 9.57 25.84
CA PRO A 42 13.33 10.96 25.98
C PRO A 42 12.86 11.62 24.67
N ARG A 43 13.28 11.07 23.51
CA ARG A 43 12.95 11.59 22.18
C ARG A 43 11.82 10.82 21.49
N ALA A 44 11.25 9.79 22.11
CA ALA A 44 10.26 8.93 21.50
C ALA A 44 9.11 9.71 20.85
N ARG A 45 8.53 10.68 21.57
CA ARG A 45 7.43 11.51 21.05
C ARG A 45 7.79 12.23 19.75
N GLN A 46 8.95 12.87 19.70
CA GLN A 46 9.42 13.61 18.51
C GLN A 46 9.67 12.67 17.34
N GLN A 47 10.17 11.46 17.60
CA GLN A 47 10.37 10.44 16.58
C GLN A 47 9.02 9.99 15.99
N ARG A 48 8.04 9.69 16.85
CA ARG A 48 6.70 9.27 16.43
C ARG A 48 5.99 10.34 15.61
N GLU A 49 6.07 11.60 16.03
CA GLU A 49 5.54 12.75 15.27
C GLU A 49 6.19 12.85 13.88
N ALA A 50 7.52 12.79 13.80
CA ALA A 50 8.23 12.83 12.52
C ALA A 50 7.91 11.64 11.61
N ILE A 51 7.73 10.45 12.20
CA ILE A 51 7.35 9.23 11.46
C ILE A 51 5.92 9.36 10.92
N ALA A 52 4.97 9.83 11.73
CA ALA A 52 3.58 10.01 11.31
C ALA A 52 3.45 11.02 10.16
N ASP A 53 4.14 12.16 10.27
CA ASP A 53 4.14 13.20 9.22
C ASP A 53 4.75 12.68 7.91
N ALA A 54 5.78 11.83 7.98
CA ALA A 54 6.42 11.26 6.81
C ALA A 54 5.60 10.15 6.12
N ILE A 55 4.90 9.31 6.89
CA ILE A 55 4.12 8.17 6.35
C ILE A 55 2.77 8.63 5.78
N GLY A 56 2.11 9.60 6.41
CA GLY A 56 0.71 9.97 6.14
C GLY A 56 0.31 9.99 4.66
N PRO A 57 1.05 10.71 3.77
CA PRO A 57 0.72 10.76 2.35
C PRO A 57 0.80 9.41 1.63
N VAL A 58 1.76 8.56 2.02
CA VAL A 58 1.94 7.23 1.40
C VAL A 58 0.84 6.28 1.88
N TRP A 59 0.53 6.31 3.18
CA TRP A 59 -0.53 5.49 3.77
C TRP A 59 -1.89 5.73 3.12
N GLU A 60 -2.27 7.00 2.94
CA GLU A 60 -3.53 7.39 2.29
C GLU A 60 -3.60 6.95 0.83
N ALA A 61 -2.48 6.95 0.12
CA ALA A 61 -2.44 6.47 -1.26
C ALA A 61 -2.44 4.93 -1.32
N ASN A 62 -1.78 4.26 -0.39
CA ASN A 62 -1.49 2.84 -0.49
C ASN A 62 -2.75 1.97 -0.42
N HIS A 63 -3.68 2.30 0.48
CA HIS A 63 -4.91 1.51 0.65
C HIS A 63 -5.81 1.52 -0.60
N VAL A 64 -5.69 2.52 -1.48
CA VAL A 64 -6.45 2.60 -2.73
C VAL A 64 -6.14 1.41 -3.65
N TRP A 65 -4.88 0.99 -3.71
CA TRP A 65 -4.46 -0.17 -4.52
C TRP A 65 -5.10 -1.47 -4.03
N LEU A 66 -5.15 -1.65 -2.71
CA LEU A 66 -5.77 -2.83 -2.12
C LEU A 66 -7.28 -2.86 -2.36
N ILE A 67 -7.96 -1.71 -2.22
CA ILE A 67 -9.39 -1.58 -2.53
C ILE A 67 -9.64 -1.93 -4.01
N LEU A 68 -8.83 -1.42 -4.93
CA LEU A 68 -8.94 -1.73 -6.35
C LEU A 68 -8.83 -3.24 -6.62
N VAL A 69 -7.85 -3.92 -6.04
CA VAL A 69 -7.67 -5.37 -6.19
C VAL A 69 -8.90 -6.13 -5.68
N ILE A 70 -9.42 -5.76 -4.50
CA ILE A 70 -10.61 -6.40 -3.94
C ILE A 70 -11.81 -6.18 -4.86
N VAL A 71 -12.03 -4.97 -5.36
CA VAL A 71 -13.14 -4.70 -6.29
C VAL A 71 -13.01 -5.55 -7.55
N LEU A 72 -11.81 -5.62 -8.16
CA LEU A 72 -11.58 -6.40 -9.38
C LEU A 72 -11.74 -7.91 -9.20
N LEU A 73 -11.47 -8.45 -8.00
CA LEU A 73 -11.59 -9.89 -7.73
C LEU A 73 -13.02 -10.34 -7.40
N PHE A 74 -13.87 -9.42 -6.94
CA PHE A 74 -15.21 -9.74 -6.44
C PHE A 74 -16.34 -9.08 -7.25
N THR A 75 -16.02 -8.47 -8.38
CA THR A 75 -16.99 -7.99 -9.39
C THR A 75 -17.12 -9.02 -10.50
#